data_AF-A0A5D0IX52-F1
#
_entry.id   AF-A0A5D0IX52-F1
#
_cell.length_a   1.000
_cell.length_b   1.000
_cell.length_c   1.000
_cell.angle_alpha   90.00
_cell.angle_beta   90.00
_cell.angle_gamma   90.00
#
_symmetry.space_group_name_H-M   'P 1'
#
loop_
_entity.id
_entity.type
_entity.pdbx_description
1 polymer ?
#
loop_
_entity_poly.entity_id
_entity_poly.type
_entity_poly.pdbx_seq_one_letter_code
_entity_poly.pdbx_strand_id
1 'polypeptide(L)'
;KDFLSTIENIKAKGIEVKALDFFEADTLVSTYYTLAMAETASNLSRLDGTNYGNRIDADNLKESYSITRSENLSEETKRRIVGGNQVLSQGFSDEIYLKGLALRDQISQNFENDFNEVDIIISPVTPMAPPKIG
;
A
#
# COMPACT_ATOMS: atom_id res chain seq x y z
N LYS A 1 2.62 -19.56 18.54
CA LYS A 1 2.97 -19.09 19.89
C LYS A 1 2.43 -17.68 20.02
N ASP A 2 1.88 -17.34 21.18
CA ASP A 2 1.34 -16.01 21.44
C ASP A 2 2.45 -14.94 21.43
N PHE A 3 2.17 -13.75 20.91
CA PHE A 3 3.16 -12.68 20.77
C PHE A 3 3.68 -12.20 22.13
N LEU A 4 2.79 -12.03 23.11
CA LEU A 4 3.18 -11.60 24.45
C LEU A 4 4.08 -12.63 25.13
N SER A 5 3.80 -13.93 24.96
CA SER A 5 4.70 -14.99 25.43
C SER A 5 6.11 -14.90 24.82
N THR A 6 6.23 -14.41 23.58
CA THR A 6 7.53 -14.20 22.91
C THR A 6 8.28 -13.02 23.54
N ILE A 7 7.59 -11.93 23.88
CA ILE A 7 8.17 -10.78 24.59
C ILE A 7 8.72 -11.19 25.96
N GLU A 8 7.97 -11.98 26.73
CA GLU A 8 8.45 -12.45 28.04
C GLU A 8 9.68 -13.35 27.92
N ASN A 9 9.75 -14.20 26.88
CA ASN A 9 10.95 -14.99 26.60
C ASN A 9 12.17 -14.13 26.22
N ILE A 10 11.96 -12.99 25.57
CA ILE A 10 13.03 -12.03 25.22
C ILE A 10 13.55 -11.35 26.50
N LYS A 11 12.65 -10.86 27.36
CA LYS A 11 13.00 -10.27 28.66
C LYS A 11 13.76 -11.26 29.54
N ALA A 12 13.33 -12.53 29.59
CA ALA A 12 13.98 -13.59 30.37
C ALA A 12 15.43 -13.88 29.94
N LYS A 13 15.82 -13.49 28.71
CA LYS A 13 17.20 -13.57 28.21
C LYS A 13 18.05 -12.35 28.58
N GLY A 14 17.50 -11.40 29.36
CA GLY A 14 18.19 -10.18 29.77
C GLY A 14 18.18 -9.07 28.70
N ILE A 15 17.35 -9.20 27.67
CA ILE A 15 17.18 -8.17 26.63
C ILE A 15 16.16 -7.14 27.13
N GLU A 16 16.52 -5.86 27.10
CA GLU A 16 15.62 -4.77 27.45
C GLU A 16 14.49 -4.66 26.43
N VAL A 17 13.26 -4.45 26.90
CA VAL A 17 12.09 -4.27 26.05
C VAL A 17 11.43 -2.95 26.40
N LYS A 18 11.38 -2.07 25.41
CA LYS A 18 10.70 -0.78 25.46
C LYS A 18 9.42 -0.84 24.63
N ALA A 19 8.30 -0.40 25.20
CA ALA A 19 7.09 -0.16 24.44
C ALA A 19 7.24 1.15 23.67
N LEU A 20 6.92 1.14 22.38
CA LEU A 20 6.96 2.32 21.50
C LEU A 20 5.55 2.83 21.24
N ASP A 21 5.42 4.14 21.02
CA ASP A 21 4.18 4.75 20.54
C ASP A 21 4.14 4.65 19.01
N PHE A 22 3.09 4.04 18.48
CA PHE A 22 3.02 3.66 17.08
C PHE A 22 1.78 4.28 16.42
N PHE A 23 1.89 4.63 15.14
CA PHE A 23 0.75 5.20 14.42
C PHE A 23 -0.48 4.29 14.47
N GLU A 24 -1.64 4.92 14.60
CA GLU A 24 -2.93 4.26 14.45
C GLU A 24 -2.97 3.47 13.14
N ALA A 25 -3.36 2.20 13.23
CA ALA A 25 -3.34 1.28 12.10
C ALA A 25 -4.16 1.81 10.90
N ASP A 26 -5.27 2.47 11.17
CA ASP A 26 -6.13 3.08 10.14
C ASP A 26 -5.39 4.17 9.35
N THR A 27 -4.53 4.95 10.01
CA THR A 27 -3.70 5.98 9.36
C THR A 27 -2.67 5.34 8.44
N LEU A 28 -1.99 4.28 8.89
CA LEU A 28 -1.02 3.54 8.08
C LEU A 28 -1.68 2.90 6.85
N VAL A 29 -2.79 2.21 7.05
CA VAL A 29 -3.54 1.53 5.98
C VAL A 29 -4.08 2.54 4.97
N SER A 30 -4.66 3.65 5.43
CA SER A 30 -5.20 4.69 4.55
C SER A 30 -4.09 5.38 3.74
N THR A 31 -2.95 5.66 4.36
CA THR A 31 -1.79 6.26 3.69
C THR A 31 -1.25 5.32 2.61
N TYR A 32 -1.07 4.03 2.95
CA TYR A 32 -0.63 3.00 2.01
C TYR A 32 -1.57 2.90 0.81
N TYR A 33 -2.87 2.72 1.01
CA TYR A 33 -3.80 2.54 -0.09
C TYR A 33 -3.93 3.78 -0.96
N THR A 34 -3.89 4.98 -0.38
CA THR A 34 -3.91 6.23 -1.13
C THR A 34 -2.75 6.32 -2.12
N LEU A 35 -1.53 6.09 -1.63
CA LEU A 35 -0.32 6.18 -2.45
C LEU A 35 -0.22 5.01 -3.44
N ALA A 36 -0.41 3.78 -2.95
CA ALA A 36 -0.26 2.58 -3.76
C ALA A 36 -1.28 2.53 -4.91
N MET A 37 -2.52 2.98 -4.71
CA MET A 37 -3.51 3.06 -5.79
C MET A 37 -3.11 4.09 -6.84
N ALA A 38 -2.71 5.30 -6.42
CA ALA A 38 -2.26 6.36 -7.32
C ALA A 38 -1.06 5.90 -8.17
N GLU A 39 -0.05 5.32 -7.53
CA GLU A 39 1.13 4.78 -8.21
C GLU A 39 0.77 3.61 -9.14
N THR A 40 -0.13 2.71 -8.71
CA THR A 40 -0.62 1.59 -9.54
C THR A 40 -1.30 2.09 -10.81
N ALA A 41 -2.11 3.14 -10.72
CA ALA A 41 -2.81 3.71 -11.87
C ALA A 41 -1.83 4.20 -12.95
N SER A 42 -0.77 4.91 -12.53
CA SER A 42 0.29 5.37 -13.42
C SER A 42 1.15 4.21 -13.93
N ASN A 43 1.63 3.33 -13.04
CA ASN A 43 2.52 2.22 -13.38
C ASN A 43 1.90 1.22 -14.36
N LEU A 44 0.59 0.98 -14.26
CA LEU A 44 -0.11 0.04 -15.14
C LEU A 44 -0.65 0.71 -16.41
N SER A 45 -0.52 2.02 -16.59
CA SER A 45 -0.96 2.71 -17.81
C SER A 45 -0.27 2.18 -19.07
N ARG A 46 1.00 1.75 -18.96
CA ARG A 46 1.80 1.14 -20.04
C ARG A 46 1.27 -0.19 -20.58
N LEU A 47 0.35 -0.84 -19.86
CA LEU A 47 -0.26 -2.09 -20.27
C LEU A 47 -1.47 -1.79 -21.15
N ASP A 48 -1.23 -1.45 -22.42
CA ASP A 48 -2.24 -1.05 -23.39
C ASP A 48 -2.26 -1.91 -24.67
N GLY A 49 -1.35 -2.90 -24.78
CA GLY A 49 -1.22 -3.78 -25.93
C GLY A 49 -0.43 -3.17 -27.11
N THR A 50 0.08 -1.94 -26.99
CA THR A 50 0.80 -1.27 -28.09
C THR A 50 2.19 -1.85 -28.30
N ASN A 51 2.95 -1.97 -27.20
CA ASN A 51 4.35 -2.42 -27.24
C ASN A 51 4.50 -3.91 -26.95
N TYR A 52 3.65 -4.46 -26.09
CA TYR A 52 3.71 -5.84 -25.63
C TYR A 52 2.39 -6.25 -24.97
N GLY A 53 2.24 -7.56 -24.75
CA GLY A 53 1.05 -8.15 -24.14
C GLY A 53 -0.05 -8.44 -25.16
N ASN A 54 -1.25 -8.69 -24.66
CA ASN A 54 -2.43 -8.90 -25.49
C ASN A 54 -2.94 -7.55 -26.01
N ARG A 55 -3.40 -7.52 -27.26
CA ARG A 55 -4.03 -6.36 -27.90
C ARG A 55 -5.33 -6.79 -28.55
N ILE A 56 -6.38 -6.04 -28.29
CA ILE A 56 -7.69 -6.18 -28.92
C ILE A 56 -7.91 -4.95 -29.79
N ASP A 57 -7.98 -5.15 -31.10
CA ASP A 57 -8.25 -4.06 -32.06
C ASP A 57 -9.75 -3.74 -32.09
N ALA A 58 -10.05 -2.45 -32.23
CA ALA A 58 -11.40 -1.89 -32.39
C ALA A 58 -11.39 -0.77 -33.46
N ASP A 59 -12.52 -0.09 -33.63
CA ASP A 59 -12.73 0.90 -34.69
C ASP A 59 -11.76 2.09 -34.63
N ASN A 60 -11.23 2.39 -33.43
CA ASN A 60 -10.27 3.46 -33.21
C ASN A 60 -9.34 3.16 -32.04
N LEU A 61 -8.22 3.90 -31.95
CA LEU A 61 -7.18 3.69 -30.96
C LEU A 61 -7.67 3.80 -29.51
N LYS A 62 -8.56 4.77 -29.23
CA LYS A 62 -9.12 4.97 -27.88
C LYS A 62 -9.93 3.74 -27.46
N GLU A 63 -10.72 3.20 -28.37
CA GLU A 63 -11.52 2.00 -28.11
C GLU A 63 -10.63 0.77 -27.95
N SER A 64 -9.61 0.59 -28.81
CA SER A 64 -8.63 -0.49 -28.67
C SER A 64 -7.95 -0.48 -27.30
N TYR A 65 -7.54 0.69 -26.80
CA TYR A 65 -6.97 0.82 -25.44
C TYR A 65 -7.98 0.46 -24.35
N SER A 66 -9.21 0.95 -24.49
CA SER A 66 -10.25 0.72 -23.49
C SER A 66 -10.58 -0.77 -23.39
N ILE A 67 -10.89 -1.44 -24.50
CA ILE A 67 -11.28 -2.86 -24.48
C ILE A 67 -10.09 -3.76 -24.12
N THR A 68 -8.89 -3.47 -24.63
CA THR A 68 -7.68 -4.22 -24.26
C THR A 68 -7.45 -4.20 -22.76
N ARG A 69 -7.58 -3.04 -22.12
CA ARG A 69 -7.38 -2.91 -20.67
C ARG A 69 -8.54 -3.51 -19.87
N SER A 70 -9.77 -3.33 -20.31
CA SER A 70 -10.96 -3.82 -19.60
C SER A 70 -11.02 -5.34 -19.53
N GLU A 71 -10.69 -6.03 -20.63
CA GLU A 71 -10.77 -7.49 -20.74
C GLU A 71 -9.57 -8.20 -20.11
N ASN A 72 -8.39 -7.57 -20.09
CA ASN A 72 -7.16 -8.21 -19.63
C ASN A 72 -6.75 -7.87 -18.20
N LEU A 73 -7.41 -6.89 -17.55
CA LEU A 73 -7.14 -6.54 -16.15
C LEU A 73 -8.22 -7.12 -15.23
N SER A 74 -7.78 -7.68 -14.10
CA SER A 74 -8.69 -8.18 -13.07
C SER A 74 -9.58 -7.06 -12.49
N GLU A 75 -10.73 -7.42 -11.92
CA GLU A 75 -11.62 -6.47 -11.25
C GLU A 75 -10.92 -5.67 -10.15
N GLU A 76 -10.06 -6.32 -9.36
CA GLU A 76 -9.31 -5.64 -8.31
C GLU A 76 -8.30 -4.63 -8.88
N THR A 77 -7.61 -5.01 -9.95
CA THR A 77 -6.69 -4.11 -10.65
C THR A 77 -7.43 -2.91 -11.23
N LYS A 78 -8.59 -3.13 -11.85
CA LYS A 78 -9.43 -2.04 -12.38
C LYS A 78 -9.89 -1.10 -11.27
N ARG A 79 -10.37 -1.62 -10.12
CA ARG A 79 -10.74 -0.80 -8.95
C ARG A 79 -9.60 0.09 -8.47
N ARG A 80 -8.38 -0.46 -8.35
CA ARG A 80 -7.19 0.32 -7.95
C ARG A 80 -6.84 1.41 -8.94
N ILE A 81 -6.92 1.13 -10.24
CA ILE A 81 -6.64 2.12 -11.29
C ILE A 81 -7.67 3.25 -11.26
N VAL A 82 -8.96 2.93 -11.12
CA VAL A 82 -10.02 3.94 -11.03
C VAL A 82 -9.85 4.81 -9.78
N GLY A 83 -9.65 4.19 -8.62
CA GLY A 83 -9.40 4.90 -7.36
C GLY A 83 -8.13 5.75 -7.41
N GLY A 84 -7.05 5.21 -7.97
CA GLY A 84 -5.78 5.93 -8.12
C GLY A 84 -5.88 7.13 -9.06
N ASN A 85 -6.56 6.99 -10.20
CA ASN A 85 -6.83 8.11 -11.10
C ASN A 85 -7.67 9.20 -10.43
N GLN A 86 -8.62 8.82 -9.57
CA GLN A 86 -9.40 9.79 -8.79
C GLN A 86 -8.51 10.54 -7.80
N VAL A 87 -7.64 9.86 -7.06
CA VAL A 87 -6.67 10.48 -6.14
C VAL A 87 -5.74 11.45 -6.86
N LEU A 88 -5.34 11.14 -8.10
CA LEU A 88 -4.45 11.98 -8.92
C LEU A 88 -5.17 13.07 -9.71
N SER A 89 -6.50 13.11 -9.67
CA SER A 89 -7.28 14.08 -10.43
C SER A 89 -7.09 15.50 -9.91
N GLN A 90 -7.28 16.49 -10.80
CA GLN A 90 -7.15 17.90 -10.44
C GLN A 90 -8.11 18.26 -9.29
N GLY A 91 -7.58 18.95 -8.27
CA GLY A 91 -8.29 19.29 -7.04
C GLY A 91 -8.16 18.24 -5.92
N PHE A 92 -8.05 16.96 -6.26
CA PHE A 92 -7.83 15.89 -5.28
C PHE A 92 -6.35 15.59 -5.03
N SER A 93 -5.49 15.77 -6.05
CA SER A 93 -4.05 15.50 -5.93
C SER A 93 -3.39 16.29 -4.79
N ASP A 94 -3.68 17.58 -4.67
CA ASP A 94 -3.05 18.43 -3.66
C ASP A 94 -3.58 18.12 -2.25
N GLU A 95 -4.87 17.78 -2.12
CA GLU A 95 -5.52 17.53 -0.82
C GLU A 95 -5.32 16.11 -0.30
N ILE A 96 -5.20 15.12 -1.19
CA ILE A 96 -5.16 13.70 -0.86
C ILE A 96 -3.78 13.10 -1.13
N TYR A 97 -3.27 13.20 -2.36
CA TYR A 97 -2.01 12.53 -2.73
C TYR A 97 -0.82 13.16 -2.02
N LEU A 98 -0.68 14.49 -2.07
CA LEU A 98 0.41 15.19 -1.36
C LEU A 98 0.31 15.02 0.16
N LYS A 99 -0.90 14.99 0.71
CA LYS A 99 -1.12 14.70 2.13
C LYS A 99 -0.67 13.28 2.49
N GLY A 100 -0.95 12.30 1.64
CA GLY A 100 -0.46 10.93 1.79
C GLY A 100 1.07 10.86 1.79
N LEU A 101 1.74 11.61 0.91
CA LEU A 101 3.20 11.69 0.88
C LEU A 101 3.75 12.31 2.17
N ALA A 102 3.16 13.41 2.64
CA ALA A 102 3.57 14.05 3.90
C ALA A 102 3.40 13.10 5.11
N LEU A 103 2.30 12.34 5.17
CA LEU A 103 2.11 11.32 6.21
C LEU A 103 3.14 10.20 6.12
N ARG A 104 3.47 9.72 4.92
CA ARG A 104 4.54 8.73 4.72
C ARG A 104 5.87 9.25 5.26
N ASP A 105 6.21 10.50 5.00
CA ASP A 105 7.45 11.11 5.47
C ASP A 105 7.47 11.24 7.00
N GLN A 106 6.34 11.61 7.62
CA GLN A 106 6.19 11.60 9.09
C GLN A 106 6.34 10.19 9.69
N ILE A 107 5.78 9.17 9.03
CA ILE A 107 5.91 7.77 9.45
C ILE A 107 7.38 7.34 9.43
N SER A 108 8.10 7.64 8.35
CA SER A 108 9.53 7.36 8.24
C SER A 108 10.33 8.08 9.34
N GLN A 109 10.06 9.35 9.59
CA GLN A 109 10.74 10.12 10.63
C GLN A 109 10.51 9.54 12.04
N ASN A 110 9.31 9.02 12.31
CA ASN A 110 9.03 8.37 13.59
C ASN A 110 9.89 7.12 13.77
N PHE A 111 9.97 6.28 12.73
CA PHE A 111 10.83 5.10 12.79
C PHE A 111 12.30 5.47 13.00
N GLU A 112 12.80 6.51 12.33
CA GLU A 112 14.16 7.02 12.58
C GLU A 112 14.36 7.44 14.04
N ASN A 113 13.36 8.09 14.64
CA ASN A 113 13.40 8.47 16.04
C ASN A 113 13.36 7.25 16.97
N ASP A 114 12.49 6.27 16.70
CA ASP A 114 12.39 5.02 17.45
C ASP A 114 13.72 4.26 17.43
N PHE A 115 14.39 4.20 16.28
CA PHE A 115 15.69 3.54 16.13
C PHE A 115 16.86 4.27 16.83
N ASN A 116 16.67 5.52 17.29
CA ASN A 116 17.62 6.15 18.21
C ASN A 116 17.51 5.61 19.64
N GLU A 117 16.42 4.91 19.96
CA GLU A 117 16.12 4.40 21.30
C GLU A 117 16.19 2.87 21.38
N VAL A 118 16.02 2.17 20.26
CA VAL A 118 16.04 0.70 20.19
C VAL A 118 16.86 0.20 18.99
N ASP A 119 17.49 -0.96 19.16
CA ASP A 119 18.21 -1.61 18.05
C ASP A 119 17.27 -2.34 17.07
N ILE A 120 16.14 -2.84 17.57
CA ILE A 120 15.20 -3.70 16.84
C ILE A 120 13.76 -3.37 17.25
N ILE A 121 12.87 -3.27 16.26
CA ILE A 121 11.43 -3.17 16.45
C ILE A 121 10.79 -4.52 16.07
N ILE A 122 9.89 -5.03 16.93
CA ILE A 122 9.17 -6.29 16.70
C ILE A 122 7.66 -6.09 16.83
N SER A 123 6.90 -6.70 15.93
CA SER A 123 5.44 -6.70 15.94
C SER A 123 4.90 -8.06 15.45
N PRO A 124 3.63 -8.40 15.75
CA PRO A 124 2.96 -9.49 15.07
C PRO A 124 2.88 -9.22 13.56
N VAL A 125 3.18 -10.23 12.75
CA VAL A 125 3.13 -10.11 11.28
C VAL A 125 1.70 -10.02 10.75
N THR A 126 0.77 -10.76 11.37
CA THR A 126 -0.66 -10.73 11.02
C THR A 126 -1.50 -10.55 12.29
N PRO A 127 -2.61 -9.78 12.22
CA PRO A 127 -3.48 -9.55 13.38
C PRO A 127 -4.32 -10.78 13.74
N MET A 128 -4.50 -11.71 12.80
CA MET A 128 -5.27 -12.93 12.99
C MET A 128 -4.67 -14.12 12.25
N ALA A 129 -5.16 -15.32 12.58
CA ALA A 129 -4.88 -16.54 11.84
C ALA A 129 -5.40 -16.44 10.40
N PRO A 130 -4.86 -17.26 9.46
CA PRO A 130 -5.31 -17.24 8.08
C PRO A 130 -6.84 -17.35 7.98
N PRO A 131 -7.52 -16.48 7.21
CA PRO A 131 -8.96 -16.57 7.01
C PRO A 131 -9.30 -17.83 6.21
N LYS A 132 -10.57 -18.26 6.29
CA LYS A 132 -11.09 -19.25 5.34
C LYS A 132 -11.14 -18.64 3.94
N ILE A 133 -11.09 -19.49 2.92
CA ILE A 133 -11.26 -19.05 1.54
C ILE A 133 -12.75 -18.75 1.32
N GLY A 134 -13.04 -17.52 0.91
CA GLY A 134 -14.42 -17.03 0.70
C GLY A 134 -15.20 -16.85 1.99
#